data_AF-A0A816ETD6-F1
#
_entry.id   AF-A0A816ETD6-F1
#
_cell.length_a   1.000
_cell.length_b   1.000
_cell.length_c   1.000
_cell.angle_alpha   90.00
_cell.angle_beta   90.00
_cell.angle_gamma   90.00
#
_symmetry.space_group_name_H-M   'P 1'
#
loop_
_entity.id
_entity.type
_entity.pdbx_description
1 polymer ?
#
loop_
_entity_poly.entity_id
_entity_poly.type
_entity_poly.pdbx_seq_one_letter_code
_entity_poly.pdbx_strand_id
1 'polypeptide(L)'
;MTMKTKSVLLQEPVLTKSVLPQEPVLTKIVQLDELQKSTDDTTPTLHEDNSTLIKNLRTIEIYKFTDALDIFLLIIGTIGSFASGACFPLILYVYQQVTDALVNYGKLQYIQQMNFQNRSQLSCENGGFSIPDNTTSPIQAIQNVVKWYVLLGFLSILFYTIGFTAYMVSAERQIRRIRFRLFRNILYQDMSYFDILGGKGKLTNMLTDDLLKIKDGMGDKMADFLSLLARMIGCMVFSLVKGWKLTLVILAVAPLVITAFNLTIKFTVKYTKKQIHAYGKANNIVQEVLIAIRTVTAFNGQKKEYERYANSLSDVPIIGIKKGIVQGLCQIFSNIATGIVFTAALWYGQYLIKTECQTYSAGKLVVIFIACLNTTWCLNQIVPSLEKFADATASGSWIFETIARQSKIDASRVDEGEKRASFNGEIKLENVRFTYPARPKQPILQNINLTIPSGKTVALVGHSGCG
;
A
#
# COMPACT_ATOMS: atom_id res chain seq x y z
N MET A 1 40.20 -24.61 -22.40
CA MET A 1 39.88 -25.41 -21.20
C MET A 1 38.39 -25.30 -20.95
N THR A 2 37.67 -26.31 -21.42
CA THR A 2 36.22 -26.45 -21.43
C THR A 2 35.71 -26.90 -20.06
N MET A 3 34.64 -26.28 -19.55
CA MET A 3 33.71 -26.98 -18.68
C MET A 3 32.27 -26.61 -19.02
N LYS A 4 31.57 -27.64 -19.51
CA LYS A 4 30.13 -27.75 -19.72
C LYS A 4 29.41 -27.71 -18.37
N THR A 5 28.26 -27.07 -18.31
CA THR A 5 27.25 -27.36 -17.29
C THR A 5 25.91 -27.65 -17.96
N LYS A 6 25.39 -28.82 -17.61
CA LYS A 6 24.29 -29.57 -18.23
C LYS A 6 22.95 -28.84 -18.12
N SER A 7 22.19 -28.90 -19.21
CA SER A 7 20.74 -28.74 -19.26
C SER A 7 20.07 -29.83 -18.43
N VAL A 8 19.29 -29.43 -17.43
CA VAL A 8 18.38 -30.31 -16.69
C VAL A 8 16.98 -30.04 -17.22
N LEU A 9 16.45 -31.02 -17.95
CA LEU A 9 15.04 -31.15 -18.31
C LEU A 9 14.24 -31.31 -17.01
N LEU A 10 13.43 -30.32 -16.66
CA LEU A 10 12.40 -30.46 -15.63
C LEU A 10 11.10 -30.85 -16.32
N GLN A 11 10.69 -32.09 -16.04
CA GLN A 11 9.39 -32.67 -16.39
C GLN A 11 8.25 -31.79 -15.85
N GLU A 12 7.24 -31.56 -16.69
CA GLU A 12 5.95 -30.98 -16.29
C GLU A 12 5.22 -31.92 -15.32
N PRO A 13 4.63 -31.41 -14.22
CA PRO A 13 3.61 -32.16 -13.51
C PRO A 13 2.23 -31.88 -14.12
N VAL A 14 1.58 -32.99 -14.44
CA VAL A 14 0.23 -33.18 -14.97
C VAL A 14 -0.83 -32.37 -14.21
N LEU A 15 -1.69 -31.69 -14.97
CA LEU A 15 -2.91 -31.01 -14.52
C LEU A 15 -3.85 -31.98 -13.79
N THR A 16 -4.07 -31.79 -12.48
CA THR A 16 -5.27 -32.29 -11.81
C THR A 16 -6.37 -31.21 -11.83
N LYS A 17 -7.46 -31.50 -12.55
CA LYS A 17 -8.71 -30.75 -12.53
C LYS A 17 -9.26 -30.74 -11.09
N SER A 18 -9.31 -29.58 -10.43
CA SER A 18 -10.09 -29.39 -9.20
C SER A 18 -11.43 -28.74 -9.54
N VAL A 19 -12.49 -29.50 -9.33
CA VAL A 19 -13.90 -29.14 -9.46
C VAL A 19 -14.24 -28.04 -8.44
N LEU A 20 -14.86 -26.95 -8.92
CA LEU A 20 -15.49 -25.91 -8.09
C LEU A 20 -16.80 -26.45 -7.51
N PRO A 21 -17.11 -26.24 -6.21
CA PRO A 21 -18.49 -26.19 -5.75
C PRO A 21 -19.00 -24.75 -5.87
N GLN A 22 -20.08 -24.58 -6.63
CA GLN A 22 -21.02 -23.47 -6.48
C GLN A 22 -21.86 -23.73 -5.22
N GLU A 23 -22.03 -22.73 -4.35
CA GLU A 23 -23.24 -22.50 -3.55
C GLU A 23 -23.17 -21.11 -2.86
N PRO A 24 -24.30 -20.52 -2.42
CA PRO A 24 -24.57 -19.09 -2.62
C PRO A 24 -24.73 -18.29 -1.32
N VAL A 25 -24.79 -16.95 -1.50
CA VAL A 25 -25.38 -15.92 -0.62
C VAL A 25 -24.80 -15.77 0.80
N LEU A 26 -24.13 -14.63 1.04
CA LEU A 26 -24.43 -13.84 2.23
C LEU A 26 -24.28 -12.34 1.96
N THR A 27 -25.43 -11.74 1.70
CA THR A 27 -25.76 -10.32 1.68
C THR A 27 -25.48 -9.69 3.05
N LYS A 28 -24.66 -8.61 3.11
CA LYS A 28 -24.71 -7.48 4.09
C LYS A 28 -23.38 -6.71 4.19
N ILE A 29 -22.94 -5.98 3.15
CA ILE A 29 -22.05 -4.79 3.31
C ILE A 29 -22.36 -3.70 2.23
N VAL A 30 -23.59 -3.61 1.71
CA VAL A 30 -23.93 -2.62 0.65
C VAL A 30 -24.62 -1.35 1.17
N GLN A 31 -24.79 -1.19 2.48
CA GLN A 31 -25.53 -0.04 3.05
C GLN A 31 -24.74 1.26 3.27
N LEU A 32 -23.62 1.48 2.57
CA LEU A 32 -22.86 2.75 2.69
C LEU A 32 -22.80 3.59 1.40
N ASP A 33 -23.38 3.13 0.29
CA ASP A 33 -23.34 3.85 -1.00
C ASP A 33 -24.63 4.65 -1.35
N GLU A 34 -25.67 4.64 -0.51
CA GLU A 34 -26.95 5.31 -0.81
C GLU A 34 -27.01 6.82 -0.49
N LEU A 35 -25.90 7.46 -0.12
CA LEU A 35 -25.89 8.90 0.19
C LEU A 35 -25.37 9.82 -0.93
N GLN A 36 -25.24 9.33 -2.17
CA GLN A 36 -24.72 10.14 -3.29
C GLN A 36 -25.62 10.26 -4.54
N LYS A 37 -26.90 9.87 -4.48
CA LYS A 37 -27.84 10.11 -5.59
C LYS A 37 -29.05 10.94 -5.16
N SER A 38 -28.90 12.26 -5.14
CA SER A 38 -30.02 13.19 -5.30
C SER A 38 -29.53 14.60 -5.67
N THR A 39 -29.35 14.86 -6.97
CA THR A 39 -29.75 16.11 -7.67
C THR A 39 -29.38 16.06 -9.17
N ASP A 40 -30.39 15.78 -9.98
CA ASP A 40 -30.77 16.25 -11.33
C ASP A 40 -29.74 16.67 -12.41
N ASP A 41 -29.79 15.90 -13.50
CA ASP A 41 -30.11 16.26 -14.90
C ASP A 41 -29.41 17.43 -15.62
N THR A 42 -28.60 17.10 -16.66
CA THR A 42 -28.96 17.20 -18.10
C THR A 42 -27.74 16.97 -19.02
N THR A 43 -28.01 16.38 -20.20
CA THR A 43 -27.14 16.06 -21.39
C THR A 43 -26.49 14.65 -21.44
N PRO A 44 -26.81 13.82 -22.44
CA PRO A 44 -26.23 12.49 -22.59
C PRO A 44 -24.92 12.57 -23.40
N THR A 45 -23.77 12.52 -22.74
CA THR A 45 -22.49 12.27 -23.41
C THR A 45 -22.25 10.77 -23.49
N LEU A 46 -22.17 10.26 -24.73
CA LEU A 46 -22.01 8.84 -25.11
C LEU A 46 -20.62 8.25 -24.77
N HIS A 47 -20.11 8.40 -23.54
CA HIS A 47 -18.79 7.90 -23.17
C HIS A 47 -18.66 7.12 -21.86
N GLU A 48 -19.73 6.74 -21.16
CA GLU A 48 -19.60 6.08 -19.83
C GLU A 48 -20.05 4.62 -19.70
N ASP A 49 -20.55 3.95 -20.75
CA ASP A 49 -21.16 2.62 -20.57
C ASP A 49 -20.25 1.39 -20.72
N ASN A 50 -18.92 1.55 -20.84
CA ASN A 50 -17.98 0.41 -20.90
C ASN A 50 -16.86 0.47 -19.86
N SER A 51 -17.10 1.10 -18.71
CA SER A 51 -16.31 0.80 -17.51
C SER A 51 -16.83 -0.51 -16.91
N THR A 52 -16.44 -1.64 -17.52
CA THR A 52 -16.63 -2.96 -16.92
C THR A 52 -16.22 -2.89 -15.46
N LEU A 53 -17.18 -3.17 -14.56
CA LEU A 53 -16.98 -3.31 -13.12
C LEU A 53 -15.64 -3.99 -12.86
N ILE A 54 -14.63 -3.19 -12.51
CA ILE A 54 -13.35 -3.72 -12.05
C ILE A 54 -13.70 -4.38 -10.73
N LYS A 55 -13.92 -5.69 -10.78
CA LYS A 55 -14.12 -6.49 -9.58
C LYS A 55 -12.84 -6.36 -8.79
N ASN A 56 -12.88 -5.54 -7.72
CA ASN A 56 -11.73 -5.35 -6.85
C ASN A 56 -11.28 -6.73 -6.38
N LEU A 57 -10.06 -7.11 -6.78
CA LEU A 57 -9.47 -8.36 -6.33
C LEU A 57 -9.42 -8.34 -4.81
N ARG A 58 -9.68 -9.49 -4.19
CA ARG A 58 -9.37 -9.62 -2.77
C ARG A 58 -7.85 -9.54 -2.61
N THR A 59 -7.37 -8.92 -1.54
CA THR A 59 -5.93 -8.75 -1.27
C THR A 59 -5.16 -10.09 -1.30
N ILE A 60 -5.83 -11.19 -0.95
CA ILE A 60 -5.27 -12.55 -0.99
C ILE A 60 -5.07 -13.05 -2.43
N GLU A 61 -5.93 -12.64 -3.37
CA GLU A 61 -5.84 -13.06 -4.78
C GLU A 61 -4.59 -12.52 -5.46
N ILE A 62 -3.97 -11.46 -4.93
CA ILE A 62 -2.69 -10.94 -5.42
C ILE A 62 -1.59 -12.02 -5.32
N TYR A 63 -1.66 -12.91 -4.32
CA TYR A 63 -0.72 -14.00 -4.10
C TYR A 63 -1.06 -15.28 -4.88
N LYS A 64 -1.91 -15.23 -5.92
CA LYS A 64 -2.33 -16.42 -6.69
C LYS A 64 -1.18 -17.18 -7.38
N PHE A 65 -0.05 -16.52 -7.62
CA PHE A 65 1.09 -17.09 -8.36
C PHE A 65 2.25 -17.59 -7.48
N THR A 66 1.98 -17.76 -6.18
CA THR A 66 2.92 -18.21 -5.14
C THR A 66 3.34 -19.68 -5.34
N ASP A 67 4.63 -19.98 -5.24
CA ASP A 67 5.18 -21.34 -5.17
C ASP A 67 5.22 -21.92 -3.74
N ALA A 68 5.56 -23.20 -3.58
CA ALA A 68 5.84 -23.81 -2.27
C ALA A 68 6.96 -23.07 -1.49
N LEU A 69 8.04 -22.66 -2.16
CA LEU A 69 9.10 -21.85 -1.55
C LEU A 69 8.61 -20.45 -1.15
N ASP A 70 7.73 -19.85 -1.95
CA ASP A 70 7.21 -18.53 -1.68
C ASP A 70 6.23 -18.58 -0.49
N ILE A 71 5.44 -19.66 -0.35
CA ILE A 71 4.61 -19.93 0.85
C ILE A 71 5.50 -20.04 2.09
N PHE A 72 6.60 -20.80 2.00
CA PHE A 72 7.54 -20.95 3.12
C PHE A 72 8.15 -19.60 3.53
N LEU A 73 8.57 -18.79 2.56
CA LEU A 73 9.07 -17.43 2.81
C LEU A 73 8.01 -16.52 3.41
N LEU A 74 6.76 -16.61 2.97
CA LEU A 74 5.65 -15.84 3.55
C LEU A 74 5.39 -16.24 5.00
N ILE A 75 5.43 -17.53 5.34
CA ILE A 75 5.28 -18.00 6.72
C ILE A 75 6.42 -17.46 7.60
N ILE A 76 7.68 -17.61 7.18
CA ILE A 76 8.83 -17.03 7.90
C ILE A 76 8.69 -15.51 8.03
N GLY A 77 8.26 -14.86 6.96
CA GLY A 77 8.01 -13.42 6.89
C GLY A 77 7.01 -12.97 7.95
N THR A 78 5.84 -13.63 8.00
CA THR A 78 4.80 -13.33 8.99
C THR A 78 5.32 -13.49 10.42
N ILE A 79 5.97 -14.62 10.74
CA ILE A 79 6.50 -14.90 12.07
C ILE A 79 7.55 -13.85 12.45
N GLY A 80 8.50 -13.52 11.55
CA GLY A 80 9.51 -12.50 11.77
C GLY A 80 8.91 -11.10 11.99
N SER A 81 7.95 -10.70 11.16
CA SER A 81 7.26 -9.41 11.31
C SER A 81 6.51 -9.31 12.64
N PHE A 82 5.74 -10.34 13.01
CA PHE A 82 5.03 -10.38 14.31
C PHE A 82 6.01 -10.36 15.50
N ALA A 83 7.07 -11.17 15.44
CA ALA A 83 8.09 -11.21 16.49
C ALA A 83 8.80 -9.86 16.66
N SER A 84 9.12 -9.18 15.55
CA SER A 84 9.74 -7.85 15.59
C SER A 84 8.83 -6.81 16.27
N GLY A 85 7.53 -6.82 15.97
CA GLY A 85 6.55 -5.93 16.61
C GLY A 85 6.37 -6.23 18.10
N ALA A 86 6.33 -7.51 18.47
CA ALA A 86 6.19 -7.96 19.87
C ALA A 86 7.42 -7.66 20.75
N CYS A 87 8.61 -7.47 20.15
CA CYS A 87 9.81 -7.09 20.89
C CYS A 87 9.70 -5.71 21.54
N PHE A 88 8.96 -4.77 20.94
CA PHE A 88 8.92 -3.38 21.41
C PHE A 88 8.27 -3.23 22.82
N PRO A 89 7.11 -3.84 23.11
CA PRO A 89 6.57 -3.89 24.49
C PRO A 89 7.53 -4.53 25.51
N LEU A 90 8.31 -5.54 25.12
CA LEU A 90 9.31 -6.16 26.00
C LEU A 90 10.46 -5.18 26.30
N ILE A 91 10.91 -4.42 25.31
CA ILE A 91 11.89 -3.34 25.49
C ILE A 91 11.35 -2.29 26.46
N LEU A 92 10.07 -1.93 26.36
CA LEU A 92 9.43 -1.00 27.31
C LEU A 92 9.37 -1.55 28.74
N TYR A 93 9.17 -2.86 28.90
CA TYR A 93 9.22 -3.49 30.23
C TYR A 93 10.62 -3.39 30.85
N VAL A 94 11.67 -3.64 30.08
CA VAL A 94 13.06 -3.51 30.52
C VAL A 94 13.38 -2.04 30.85
N TYR A 95 12.92 -1.10 30.02
CA TYR A 95 13.06 0.34 30.27
C TYR A 95 12.38 0.76 31.58
N GLN A 96 11.22 0.19 31.90
CA GLN A 96 10.51 0.43 33.17
C GLN A 96 11.42 0.14 34.38
N GLN A 97 12.11 -1.00 34.37
CA GLN A 97 12.99 -1.43 35.47
C GLN A 97 14.16 -0.47 35.67
N VAL A 98 14.75 0.05 34.57
CA VAL A 98 15.81 1.08 34.66
C VAL A 98 15.25 2.34 35.31
N THR A 99 14.11 2.82 34.85
CA THR A 99 13.52 4.06 35.37
C THR A 99 13.19 3.92 36.86
N ASP A 100 12.60 2.80 37.26
CA ASP A 100 12.30 2.51 38.67
C ASP A 100 13.58 2.46 39.52
N ALA A 101 14.66 1.82 39.02
CA ALA A 101 15.95 1.77 39.70
C ALA A 101 16.61 3.15 39.87
N LEU A 102 16.60 3.98 38.83
CA LEU A 102 17.17 5.33 38.86
C LEU A 102 16.38 6.26 39.80
N VAL A 103 15.06 6.19 39.78
CA VAL A 103 14.20 6.99 40.68
C VAL A 103 14.42 6.57 42.13
N ASN A 104 14.53 5.27 42.41
CA ASN A 104 14.81 4.78 43.75
C ASN A 104 16.21 5.18 44.24
N TYR A 105 17.22 5.12 43.38
CA TYR A 105 18.57 5.61 43.71
C TYR A 105 18.58 7.11 44.04
N GLY A 106 17.90 7.93 43.23
CA GLY A 106 17.77 9.36 43.48
C GLY A 106 17.07 9.67 44.81
N LYS A 107 16.02 8.92 45.16
CA LYS A 107 15.35 9.02 46.46
C LYS A 107 16.30 8.67 47.62
N LEU A 108 17.07 7.59 47.50
CA LEU A 108 18.03 7.17 48.53
C LEU A 108 19.12 8.22 48.75
N GLN A 109 19.66 8.81 47.68
CA GLN A 109 20.68 9.85 47.76
C GLN A 109 20.13 11.13 48.41
N TYR A 110 18.88 11.50 48.10
CA TYR A 110 18.20 12.62 48.75
C TYR A 110 17.97 12.38 50.25
N ILE A 111 17.58 11.16 50.64
CA ILE A 111 17.42 10.77 52.06
C ILE A 111 18.77 10.76 52.79
N GLN A 112 19.87 10.35 52.16
CA GLN A 112 21.21 10.38 52.77
C GLN A 112 21.75 11.80 52.97
N GLN A 113 21.37 12.76 52.13
CA GLN A 113 21.76 14.18 52.27
C GLN A 113 20.97 14.91 53.37
N MET A 114 19.75 14.46 53.66
CA MET A 114 18.93 15.00 54.74
C MET A 114 19.11 14.13 56.00
N ASN A 115 19.82 14.62 57.02
CA ASN A 115 19.97 13.98 58.34
C ASN A 115 18.62 13.86 59.10
N PHE A 116 17.64 13.13 58.58
CA PHE A 116 16.39 12.86 59.27
C PHE A 116 16.56 11.67 60.22
N GLN A 117 16.58 11.95 61.53
CA GLN A 117 16.56 10.93 62.58
C GLN A 117 15.26 10.11 62.63
N ASN A 118 14.24 10.46 61.83
CA ASN A 118 13.02 9.67 61.67
C ASN A 118 12.97 8.98 60.30
N ARG A 119 13.61 7.80 60.23
CA ARG A 119 13.58 6.89 59.06
C ARG A 119 12.16 6.37 58.72
N SER A 120 11.17 6.62 59.58
CA SER A 120 9.82 6.05 59.53
C SER A 120 8.76 6.93 58.84
N GLN A 121 8.98 8.24 58.67
CA GLN A 121 7.95 9.15 58.15
C GLN A 121 7.94 9.35 56.62
N LEU A 122 8.95 8.83 55.91
CA LEU A 122 8.93 8.76 54.45
C LEU A 122 8.56 7.37 53.92
N SER A 123 8.12 6.48 54.81
CA SER A 123 7.48 5.24 54.46
C SER A 123 6.05 5.57 54.05
N CYS A 124 5.59 5.04 52.92
CA CYS A 124 4.16 4.88 52.75
C CYS A 124 3.71 3.94 53.88
N GLU A 125 3.15 4.49 54.96
CA GLU A 125 2.64 3.71 56.08
C GLU A 125 1.74 2.60 55.51
N ASN A 126 2.20 1.36 55.71
CA ASN A 126 1.55 0.09 55.37
C ASN A 126 1.69 -0.44 53.94
N GLY A 127 2.76 -0.08 53.20
CA GLY A 127 3.16 -0.77 51.97
C GLY A 127 4.66 -0.97 51.88
N GLY A 128 5.14 -2.14 52.30
CA GLY A 128 6.56 -2.46 52.44
C GLY A 128 7.43 -2.04 51.25
N PHE A 129 8.20 -0.98 51.44
CA PHE A 129 9.41 -0.72 50.69
C PHE A 129 10.56 -1.46 51.39
N SER A 130 10.70 -2.76 51.11
CA SER A 130 11.87 -3.51 51.54
C SER A 130 13.04 -3.15 50.62
N ILE A 131 13.94 -2.29 51.10
CA ILE A 131 15.29 -2.17 50.56
C ILE A 131 15.94 -3.54 50.83
N PRO A 132 16.43 -4.29 49.82
CA PRO A 132 17.30 -5.42 50.10
C PRO A 132 18.56 -4.85 50.76
N ASP A 133 18.67 -5.01 52.08
CA ASP A 133 19.79 -4.52 52.89
C ASP A 133 21.11 -5.26 52.60
N ASN A 134 21.15 -6.09 51.56
CA ASN A 134 22.40 -6.67 51.11
C ASN A 134 22.29 -7.09 49.64
N THR A 135 23.42 -6.98 48.94
CA THR A 135 23.74 -7.58 47.62
C THR A 135 23.19 -6.90 46.36
N THR A 136 23.95 -5.89 45.91
CA THR A 136 24.53 -5.70 44.56
C THR A 136 24.61 -4.20 44.32
N SER A 137 25.78 -3.70 43.89
CA SER A 137 25.93 -2.27 43.61
C SER A 137 24.86 -1.85 42.59
N PRO A 138 24.28 -0.63 42.66
CA PRO A 138 23.30 -0.15 41.66
C PRO A 138 23.82 -0.30 40.22
N ILE A 139 25.15 -0.30 40.07
CA ILE A 139 25.89 -0.59 38.86
C ILE A 139 25.60 -2.01 38.31
N GLN A 140 25.56 -3.05 39.15
CA GLN A 140 25.28 -4.43 38.72
C GLN A 140 23.84 -4.63 38.25
N ALA A 141 22.87 -4.00 38.92
CA ALA A 141 21.47 -4.00 38.48
C ALA A 141 21.33 -3.34 37.10
N ILE A 142 21.94 -2.15 36.93
CA ILE A 142 21.95 -1.44 35.64
C ILE A 142 22.64 -2.27 34.55
N GLN A 143 23.77 -2.91 34.85
CA GLN A 143 24.48 -3.78 33.89
C GLN A 143 23.62 -4.94 33.39
N ASN A 144 22.84 -5.59 34.26
CA ASN A 144 21.94 -6.67 33.84
C ASN A 144 20.82 -6.17 32.93
N VAL A 145 20.26 -5.00 33.23
CA VAL A 145 19.19 -4.42 32.42
C VAL A 145 19.70 -3.97 31.04
N VAL A 146 20.91 -3.39 30.97
CA VAL A 146 21.57 -3.05 29.70
C VAL A 146 21.80 -4.29 28.84
N LYS A 147 22.23 -5.42 29.41
CA LYS A 147 22.40 -6.69 28.66
C LYS A 147 21.09 -7.14 28.01
N TRP A 148 19.97 -7.11 28.75
CA TRP A 148 18.66 -7.44 28.21
C TRP A 148 18.20 -6.47 27.13
N TYR A 149 18.47 -5.18 27.29
CA TYR A 149 18.14 -4.16 26.30
C TYR A 149 18.90 -4.36 24.98
N VAL A 150 20.20 -4.66 25.05
CA VAL A 150 21.03 -4.97 23.87
C VAL A 150 20.56 -6.26 23.19
N LEU A 151 20.27 -7.31 23.97
CA LEU A 151 19.79 -8.59 23.45
C LEU A 151 18.43 -8.44 22.73
N LEU A 152 17.46 -7.77 23.34
CA LEU A 152 16.16 -7.50 22.71
C LEU A 152 16.28 -6.57 21.50
N GLY A 153 17.15 -5.56 21.57
CA GLY A 153 17.45 -4.69 20.43
C GLY A 153 18.00 -5.49 19.24
N PHE A 154 18.99 -6.35 19.48
CA PHE A 154 19.56 -7.20 18.44
C PHE A 154 18.54 -8.19 17.87
N LEU A 155 17.74 -8.85 18.72
CA LEU A 155 16.65 -9.73 18.30
C LEU A 155 15.61 -8.99 17.46
N SER A 156 15.24 -7.76 17.84
CA SER A 156 14.26 -6.97 17.08
C SER A 156 14.76 -6.65 15.66
N ILE A 157 16.06 -6.33 15.50
CA ILE A 157 16.68 -6.08 14.20
C ILE A 157 16.74 -7.37 13.39
N LEU A 158 17.13 -8.49 14.00
CA LEU A 158 17.16 -9.80 13.34
C LEU A 158 15.79 -10.22 12.83
N PHE A 159 14.75 -10.15 13.67
CA PHE A 159 13.40 -10.53 13.26
C PHE A 159 12.84 -9.60 12.19
N TYR A 160 13.08 -8.29 12.29
CA TYR A 160 12.65 -7.34 11.26
C TYR A 160 13.35 -7.60 9.94
N THR A 161 14.67 -7.81 9.94
CA THR A 161 15.43 -8.09 8.71
C THR A 161 15.03 -9.41 8.07
N ILE A 162 14.81 -10.48 8.84
CA ILE A 162 14.29 -11.75 8.33
C ILE A 162 12.89 -11.57 7.73
N GLY A 163 11.99 -10.87 8.45
CA GLY A 163 10.64 -10.58 7.98
C GLY A 163 10.63 -9.80 6.66
N PHE A 164 11.33 -8.68 6.65
CA PHE A 164 11.45 -7.78 5.50
C PHE A 164 12.07 -8.48 4.28
N THR A 165 13.18 -9.19 4.46
CA THR A 165 13.87 -9.86 3.35
C THR A 165 13.04 -11.02 2.79
N ALA A 166 12.37 -11.80 3.63
CA ALA A 166 11.54 -12.92 3.18
C ALA A 166 10.36 -12.44 2.31
N TYR A 167 9.67 -11.37 2.73
CA TYR A 167 8.61 -10.75 1.94
C TYR A 167 9.14 -10.15 0.63
N MET A 168 10.26 -9.43 0.69
CA MET A 168 10.85 -8.81 -0.49
C MET A 168 11.30 -9.84 -1.54
N VAL A 169 11.93 -10.94 -1.11
CA VAL A 169 12.35 -12.03 -2.00
C VAL A 169 11.15 -12.76 -2.59
N SER A 170 10.11 -13.04 -1.79
CA SER A 170 8.87 -13.66 -2.27
C SER A 170 8.19 -12.78 -3.33
N ALA A 171 8.06 -11.47 -3.07
CA ALA A 171 7.48 -10.53 -4.03
C ALA A 171 8.27 -10.46 -5.34
N GLU A 172 9.61 -10.44 -5.30
CA GLU A 172 10.44 -10.40 -6.51
C GLU A 172 10.32 -11.69 -7.36
N ARG A 173 10.22 -12.84 -6.70
CA ARG A 173 10.02 -14.13 -7.38
C ARG A 173 8.65 -14.19 -8.06
N GLN A 174 7.60 -13.75 -7.37
CA GLN A 174 6.24 -13.73 -7.91
C GLN A 174 6.10 -12.73 -9.04
N ILE A 175 6.62 -11.50 -8.89
CA ILE A 175 6.51 -10.48 -9.93
C ILE A 175 7.26 -10.88 -11.20
N ARG A 176 8.40 -11.57 -11.09
CA ARG A 176 9.11 -12.13 -12.24
C ARG A 176 8.22 -13.12 -13.03
N ARG A 177 7.49 -13.99 -12.34
CA ARG A 177 6.57 -14.95 -12.99
C ARG A 177 5.37 -14.27 -13.61
N ILE A 178 4.77 -13.31 -12.91
CA ILE A 178 3.65 -12.51 -13.41
C ILE A 178 4.10 -11.77 -14.67
N ARG A 179 5.26 -11.11 -14.65
CA ARG A 179 5.82 -10.39 -15.81
C ARG A 179 6.01 -11.31 -17.01
N PHE A 180 6.56 -12.51 -16.83
CA PHE A 180 6.74 -13.45 -17.92
C PHE A 180 5.41 -13.92 -18.52
N ARG A 181 4.44 -14.28 -17.67
CA ARG A 181 3.10 -14.71 -18.11
C ARG A 181 2.35 -13.58 -18.80
N LEU A 182 2.42 -12.37 -18.26
CA LEU A 182 1.80 -11.19 -18.82
C LEU A 182 2.38 -10.87 -20.19
N PHE A 183 3.71 -10.77 -20.29
CA PHE A 183 4.37 -10.49 -21.56
C PHE A 183 4.06 -11.56 -22.62
N ARG A 184 4.11 -12.85 -22.24
CA ARG A 184 3.71 -13.95 -23.11
C ARG A 184 2.26 -13.78 -23.57
N ASN A 185 1.33 -13.50 -22.66
CA ASN A 185 -0.08 -13.38 -23.03
C ASN A 185 -0.35 -12.18 -23.92
N ILE A 186 0.33 -11.04 -23.69
CA ILE A 186 0.22 -9.85 -24.54
C ILE A 186 0.64 -10.17 -25.98
N LEU A 187 1.75 -10.91 -26.18
CA LEU A 187 2.22 -11.26 -27.52
C LEU A 187 1.25 -12.13 -28.33
N TYR A 188 0.40 -12.91 -27.67
CA TYR A 188 -0.58 -13.80 -28.31
C TYR A 188 -2.00 -13.23 -28.37
N GLN A 189 -2.21 -11.96 -28.00
CA GLN A 189 -3.52 -11.32 -28.14
C GLN A 189 -3.85 -11.01 -29.62
N ASP A 190 -5.14 -11.05 -29.95
CA ASP A 190 -5.65 -10.67 -31.26
C ASP A 190 -5.50 -9.17 -31.53
N MET A 191 -5.38 -8.77 -32.80
CA MET A 191 -5.19 -7.36 -33.17
C MET A 191 -6.32 -6.45 -32.65
N SER A 192 -7.55 -6.96 -32.57
CA SER A 192 -8.68 -6.22 -32.00
C SER A 192 -8.41 -5.73 -30.58
N TYR A 193 -7.69 -6.51 -29.78
CA TYR A 193 -7.32 -6.11 -28.42
C TYR A 193 -6.51 -4.82 -28.44
N PHE A 194 -5.50 -4.74 -29.32
CA PHE A 194 -4.64 -3.57 -29.45
C PHE A 194 -5.38 -2.36 -30.01
N ASP A 195 -6.31 -2.57 -30.94
CA ASP A 195 -7.15 -1.51 -31.52
C ASP A 195 -8.11 -0.91 -30.48
N ILE A 196 -8.72 -1.75 -29.63
CA ILE A 196 -9.66 -1.31 -28.58
C ILE A 196 -8.94 -0.65 -27.41
N LEU A 197 -7.74 -1.13 -27.04
CA LEU A 197 -7.00 -0.59 -25.90
C LEU A 197 -6.51 0.86 -26.13
N GLY A 198 -6.49 1.33 -27.38
CA GLY A 198 -6.37 2.75 -27.72
C GLY A 198 -5.01 3.41 -27.45
N GLY A 199 -3.98 2.69 -26.99
CA GLY A 199 -2.67 3.29 -26.77
C GLY A 199 -1.55 2.31 -26.39
N LYS A 200 -0.45 2.33 -27.16
CA LYS A 200 0.80 1.60 -26.87
C LYS A 200 1.34 1.91 -25.46
N GLY A 201 1.15 3.15 -24.98
CA GLY A 201 1.58 3.59 -23.65
C GLY A 201 0.91 2.84 -22.49
N LYS A 202 -0.35 2.39 -22.64
CA LYS A 202 -1.07 1.68 -21.57
C LYS A 202 -0.45 0.29 -21.32
N LEU A 203 -0.02 -0.40 -22.37
CA LEU A 203 0.66 -1.70 -22.26
C LEU A 203 2.07 -1.56 -21.68
N THR A 204 2.80 -0.52 -22.07
CA THR A 204 4.12 -0.24 -21.49
C THR A 204 3.99 0.03 -19.99
N ASN A 205 3.05 0.90 -19.59
CA ASN A 205 2.79 1.20 -18.17
C ASN A 205 2.36 -0.05 -17.40
N MET A 206 1.58 -0.94 -18.02
CA MET A 206 1.20 -2.21 -17.41
C MET A 206 2.42 -3.10 -17.15
N LEU A 207 3.39 -3.15 -18.08
CA LEU A 207 4.62 -3.95 -17.96
C LEU A 207 5.67 -3.32 -17.03
N THR A 208 5.55 -2.03 -16.68
CA THR A 208 6.47 -1.33 -15.78
C THR A 208 5.78 -0.96 -14.47
N ASP A 209 4.99 0.11 -14.46
CA ASP A 209 4.53 0.83 -13.27
C ASP A 209 3.49 0.02 -12.50
N ASP A 210 2.53 -0.60 -13.20
CA ASP A 210 1.48 -1.38 -12.54
C ASP A 210 2.03 -2.67 -11.90
N LEU A 211 3.04 -3.30 -12.52
CA LEU A 211 3.76 -4.41 -11.89
C LEU A 211 4.56 -3.96 -10.66
N LEU A 212 5.14 -2.75 -10.68
CA LEU A 212 5.82 -2.21 -9.51
C LEU A 212 4.85 -1.94 -8.36
N LYS A 213 3.67 -1.39 -8.63
CA LYS A 213 2.63 -1.21 -7.59
C LYS A 213 2.22 -2.54 -6.95
N ILE A 214 2.05 -3.60 -7.74
CA ILE A 214 1.77 -4.95 -7.22
C ILE A 214 2.92 -5.43 -6.33
N LYS A 215 4.18 -5.27 -6.78
CA LYS A 215 5.36 -5.64 -6.00
C LYS A 215 5.42 -4.89 -4.66
N ASP A 216 5.23 -3.57 -4.67
CA ASP A 216 5.27 -2.74 -3.47
C ASP A 216 4.19 -3.16 -2.47
N GLY A 217 2.99 -3.50 -2.94
CA GLY A 217 1.92 -4.00 -2.08
C GLY A 217 2.14 -5.42 -1.56
N MET A 218 2.78 -6.31 -2.32
CA MET A 218 3.05 -7.69 -1.87
C MET A 218 4.32 -7.83 -1.03
N GLY A 219 5.25 -6.89 -1.16
CA GLY A 219 6.59 -6.98 -0.61
C GLY A 219 6.72 -6.38 0.78
N ASP A 220 7.59 -5.38 0.88
CA ASP A 220 8.01 -4.74 2.13
C ASP A 220 6.85 -4.13 2.91
N LYS A 221 5.86 -3.55 2.23
CA LYS A 221 4.70 -2.91 2.89
C LYS A 221 3.84 -3.91 3.65
N MET A 222 3.80 -5.17 3.24
CA MET A 222 3.13 -6.23 4.00
C MET A 222 3.88 -6.57 5.29
N ALA A 223 5.21 -6.63 5.22
CA ALA A 223 6.05 -6.88 6.38
C ALA A 223 5.93 -5.72 7.40
N ASP A 224 5.96 -4.48 6.92
CA ASP A 224 5.79 -3.27 7.74
C ASP A 224 4.40 -3.23 8.37
N PHE A 225 3.34 -3.50 7.60
CA PHE A 225 1.97 -3.54 8.10
C PHE A 225 1.81 -4.52 9.27
N LEU A 226 2.30 -5.76 9.10
CA LEU A 226 2.21 -6.79 10.14
C LEU A 226 3.02 -6.43 11.39
N SER A 227 4.23 -5.90 11.21
CA SER A 227 5.09 -5.48 12.34
C SER A 227 4.48 -4.31 13.11
N LEU A 228 3.95 -3.30 12.40
CA LEU A 228 3.27 -2.15 13.00
C LEU A 228 1.98 -2.55 13.70
N LEU A 229 1.20 -3.46 13.12
CA LEU A 229 -0.03 -3.98 13.73
C LEU A 229 0.27 -4.78 15.00
N ALA A 230 1.27 -5.66 14.96
CA ALA A 230 1.73 -6.41 16.13
C ALA A 230 2.24 -5.48 17.24
N ARG A 231 3.01 -4.44 16.89
CA ARG A 231 3.51 -3.43 17.83
C ARG A 231 2.37 -2.60 18.43
N MET A 232 1.40 -2.18 17.61
CA MET A 232 0.22 -1.42 18.05
C MET A 232 -0.59 -2.21 19.08
N ILE A 233 -0.95 -3.46 18.75
CA ILE A 233 -1.68 -4.35 19.65
C ILE A 233 -0.86 -4.65 20.90
N GLY A 234 0.43 -4.96 20.73
CA GLY A 234 1.35 -5.24 21.84
C GLY A 234 1.48 -4.08 22.81
N CYS A 235 1.67 -2.85 22.34
CA CYS A 235 1.74 -1.65 23.17
C CYS A 235 0.41 -1.35 23.88
N MET A 236 -0.73 -1.56 23.20
CA MET A 236 -2.04 -1.33 23.78
C MET A 236 -2.40 -2.35 24.87
N VAL A 237 -2.11 -3.63 24.65
CA VAL A 237 -2.28 -4.67 25.67
C VAL A 237 -1.33 -4.42 26.84
N PHE A 238 -0.06 -4.10 26.55
CA PHE A 238 0.94 -3.84 27.58
C PHE A 238 0.58 -2.65 28.49
N SER A 239 0.08 -1.54 27.93
CA SER A 239 -0.34 -0.38 28.72
C SER A 239 -1.54 -0.70 29.62
N LEU A 240 -2.55 -1.40 29.09
CA LEU A 240 -3.73 -1.83 29.85
C LEU A 240 -3.37 -2.76 31.02
N VAL A 241 -2.47 -3.73 30.79
CA VAL A 241 -2.02 -4.66 31.84
C VAL A 241 -1.22 -3.95 32.93
N LYS A 242 -0.37 -2.98 32.58
CA LYS A 242 0.48 -2.28 33.55
C LYS A 242 -0.26 -1.26 34.39
N GLY A 243 -1.29 -0.62 33.86
CA GLY A 243 -2.03 0.42 34.57
C GLY A 243 -3.27 0.89 33.85
N TRP A 244 -4.31 0.05 33.86
CA TRP A 244 -5.56 0.29 33.16
C TRP A 244 -6.22 1.65 33.47
N LYS A 245 -6.14 2.15 34.71
CA LYS A 245 -6.73 3.46 35.09
C LYS A 245 -6.12 4.61 34.29
N LEU A 246 -4.79 4.65 34.17
CA LEU A 246 -4.08 5.68 33.41
C LEU A 246 -4.35 5.54 31.91
N THR A 247 -4.33 4.31 31.41
CA THR A 247 -4.59 4.02 30.00
C THR A 247 -6.00 4.44 29.57
N LEU A 248 -7.01 4.22 30.43
CA LEU A 248 -8.39 4.65 30.17
C LEU A 248 -8.52 6.17 30.10
N VAL A 249 -7.79 6.92 30.94
CA VAL A 249 -7.79 8.39 30.86
C VAL A 249 -7.18 8.86 29.54
N ILE A 250 -6.06 8.27 29.11
CA ILE A 250 -5.46 8.60 27.81
C ILE A 250 -6.43 8.24 26.68
N LEU A 251 -7.11 7.09 26.77
CA LEU A 251 -8.09 6.64 25.78
C LEU A 251 -9.34 7.53 25.76
N ALA A 252 -9.76 8.09 26.89
CA ALA A 252 -10.89 9.03 26.97
C ALA A 252 -10.61 10.36 26.26
N VAL A 253 -9.35 10.80 26.23
CA VAL A 253 -8.93 12.01 25.50
C VAL A 253 -8.54 11.69 24.04
N ALA A 254 -8.33 10.42 23.69
CA ALA A 254 -7.97 10.00 22.33
C ALA A 254 -8.95 10.46 21.22
N PRO A 255 -10.29 10.47 21.41
CA PRO A 255 -11.22 10.99 20.40
C PRO A 255 -10.94 12.43 19.96
N LEU A 256 -10.41 13.27 20.85
CA LEU A 256 -10.04 14.65 20.53
C LEU A 256 -8.84 14.68 19.55
N VAL A 257 -7.87 13.80 19.75
CA VAL A 257 -6.73 13.66 18.84
C VAL A 257 -7.17 13.06 17.50
N ILE A 258 -8.01 12.02 17.54
CA ILE A 258 -8.54 11.36 16.33
C ILE A 258 -9.35 12.34 15.47
N THR A 259 -10.18 13.19 16.09
CA THR A 259 -10.96 14.20 15.36
C THR A 259 -10.05 15.26 14.72
N ALA A 260 -9.00 15.71 15.42
CA ALA A 260 -7.99 16.62 14.87
C ALA A 260 -7.26 16.03 13.65
N PHE A 261 -6.85 14.75 13.72
CA PHE A 261 -6.23 14.06 12.59
C PHE A 261 -7.19 13.90 11.40
N ASN A 262 -8.44 13.49 11.65
CA ASN A 262 -9.44 13.36 10.59
C ASN A 262 -9.73 14.68 9.88
N LEU A 263 -9.75 15.79 10.64
CA LEU A 263 -9.92 17.13 10.08
C LEU A 263 -8.76 17.47 9.14
N THR A 264 -7.52 17.19 9.57
CA THR A 264 -6.30 17.36 8.77
C THR A 264 -6.38 16.58 7.46
N ILE A 265 -6.77 15.30 7.52
CA ILE A 265 -6.92 14.44 6.34
C ILE A 265 -7.98 15.02 5.39
N LYS A 266 -9.16 15.37 5.92
CA LYS A 266 -10.28 15.89 5.12
C LYS A 266 -9.91 17.16 4.35
N PHE A 267 -9.26 18.12 5.02
CA PHE A 267 -8.79 19.34 4.34
C PHE A 267 -7.67 19.06 3.35
N THR A 268 -6.70 18.21 3.73
CA THR A 268 -5.59 17.83 2.84
C THR A 268 -6.11 17.21 1.55
N VAL A 269 -7.06 16.28 1.63
CA VAL A 269 -7.70 15.66 0.45
C VAL A 269 -8.45 16.70 -0.38
N LYS A 270 -9.26 17.57 0.25
CA LYS A 270 -10.03 18.62 -0.45
C LYS A 270 -9.13 19.55 -1.27
N TYR A 271 -8.05 20.05 -0.68
CA TYR A 271 -7.14 20.96 -1.37
C TYR A 271 -6.23 20.25 -2.37
N THR A 272 -5.83 19.00 -2.09
CA THR A 272 -5.07 18.19 -3.06
C THR A 272 -5.90 17.91 -4.31
N LYS A 273 -7.19 17.61 -4.18
CA LYS A 273 -8.09 17.46 -5.35
C LYS A 273 -8.17 18.74 -6.18
N LYS A 274 -8.33 19.91 -5.54
CA LYS A 274 -8.33 21.20 -6.24
C LYS A 274 -7.00 21.48 -6.95
N GLN A 275 -5.89 21.15 -6.29
CA GLN A 275 -4.55 21.30 -6.84
C GLN A 275 -4.34 20.41 -8.07
N ILE A 276 -4.71 19.12 -7.99
CA ILE A 276 -4.64 18.18 -9.12
C ILE A 276 -5.49 18.67 -10.29
N HIS A 277 -6.70 19.17 -10.03
CA HIS A 277 -7.57 19.69 -11.08
C HIS A 277 -6.99 20.94 -11.78
N ALA A 278 -6.41 21.87 -11.02
CA ALA A 278 -5.74 23.05 -11.59
C ALA A 278 -4.51 22.67 -12.42
N TYR A 279 -3.67 21.76 -11.93
CA TYR A 279 -2.55 21.21 -12.70
C TYR A 279 -3.00 20.44 -13.94
N GLY A 280 -4.12 19.73 -13.88
CA GLY A 280 -4.68 19.00 -15.03
C GLY A 280 -4.93 19.91 -16.24
N LYS A 281 -5.46 21.12 -16.02
CA LYS A 281 -5.66 22.11 -17.10
C LYS A 281 -4.34 22.54 -17.75
N ALA A 282 -3.33 22.83 -16.93
CA ALA A 282 -2.01 23.23 -17.41
C ALA A 282 -1.29 22.08 -18.13
N ASN A 283 -1.40 20.85 -17.62
CA ASN A 283 -0.83 19.67 -18.23
C ASN A 283 -1.47 19.36 -19.59
N ASN A 284 -2.78 19.56 -19.75
CA ASN A 284 -3.46 19.39 -21.03
C ASN A 284 -2.90 20.36 -22.10
N ILE A 285 -2.65 21.62 -21.72
CA ILE A 285 -2.01 22.61 -22.62
C ILE A 285 -0.63 22.13 -23.06
N VAL A 286 0.21 21.71 -22.11
CA VAL A 286 1.56 21.21 -22.40
C VAL A 286 1.49 19.99 -23.31
N GLN A 287 0.57 19.06 -23.05
CA GLN A 287 0.42 17.86 -23.86
C GLN A 287 0.02 18.21 -25.30
N GLU A 288 -0.92 19.12 -25.51
CA GLU A 288 -1.31 19.60 -26.85
C GLU A 288 -0.13 20.23 -27.59
N VAL A 289 0.60 21.15 -26.93
CA VAL A 289 1.73 21.89 -27.50
C VAL A 289 2.89 20.96 -27.86
N LEU A 290 3.24 20.01 -26.99
CA LEU A 290 4.34 19.08 -27.24
C LEU A 290 4.01 18.07 -28.35
N ILE A 291 2.77 17.61 -28.43
CA ILE A 291 2.31 16.75 -29.54
C ILE A 291 2.38 17.51 -30.86
N ALA A 292 1.97 18.79 -30.87
CA ALA A 292 1.93 19.64 -32.06
C ALA A 292 3.16 20.55 -32.22
N ILE A 293 4.32 20.19 -31.64
CA ILE A 293 5.47 21.10 -31.52
C ILE A 293 5.95 21.65 -32.87
N ARG A 294 5.94 20.82 -33.92
CA ARG A 294 6.31 21.22 -35.29
C ARG A 294 5.38 22.30 -35.84
N THR A 295 4.09 22.19 -35.57
CA THR A 295 3.08 23.17 -35.96
C THR A 295 3.29 24.48 -35.19
N VAL A 296 3.46 24.40 -33.87
CA VAL A 296 3.71 25.59 -33.04
C VAL A 296 4.97 26.34 -33.51
N THR A 297 6.05 25.62 -33.84
CA THR A 297 7.27 26.24 -34.37
C THR A 297 7.09 26.80 -35.78
N ALA A 298 6.35 26.12 -36.65
CA ALA A 298 6.11 26.57 -38.03
C ALA A 298 5.31 27.88 -38.09
N PHE A 299 4.36 28.06 -37.15
CA PHE A 299 3.56 29.28 -37.02
C PHE A 299 4.15 30.31 -36.04
N ASN A 300 5.38 30.10 -35.54
CA ASN A 300 6.04 30.96 -34.56
C ASN A 300 5.17 31.27 -33.31
N GLY A 301 4.40 30.26 -32.86
CA GLY A 301 3.40 30.38 -31.80
C GLY A 301 3.92 30.20 -30.37
N GLN A 302 5.24 30.10 -30.16
CA GLN A 302 5.83 29.75 -28.86
C GLN A 302 5.44 30.74 -27.77
N LYS A 303 5.45 32.04 -28.07
CA LYS A 303 5.08 33.10 -27.10
C LYS A 303 3.62 33.01 -26.68
N LYS A 304 2.72 32.77 -27.64
CA LYS A 304 1.28 32.58 -27.39
C LYS A 304 1.02 31.39 -26.46
N GLU A 305 1.68 30.27 -26.73
CA GLU A 305 1.51 29.05 -25.94
C GLU A 305 2.16 29.17 -24.54
N TYR A 306 3.28 29.90 -24.43
CA TYR A 306 3.87 30.27 -23.14
C TYR A 306 2.90 31.09 -22.29
N GLU A 307 2.29 32.14 -22.84
CA GLU A 307 1.32 32.97 -22.13
C GLU A 307 0.06 32.18 -21.74
N ARG A 308 -0.42 31.29 -22.62
CA ARG A 308 -1.53 30.39 -22.33
C ARG A 308 -1.25 29.48 -21.14
N TYR A 309 -0.04 28.90 -21.08
CA TYR A 309 0.40 28.09 -19.96
C TYR A 309 0.56 28.91 -18.68
N ALA A 310 1.21 30.07 -18.76
CA ALA A 310 1.41 30.97 -17.62
C ALA A 310 0.07 31.40 -16.99
N ASN A 311 -0.92 31.75 -17.81
CA ASN A 311 -2.26 32.10 -17.37
C ASN A 311 -2.95 30.93 -16.67
N SER A 312 -2.85 29.71 -17.23
CA SER A 312 -3.43 28.52 -16.60
C SER A 312 -2.72 28.12 -15.30
N LEU A 313 -1.45 28.50 -15.12
CA LEU A 313 -0.69 28.20 -13.91
C LEU A 313 -0.92 29.21 -12.78
N SER A 314 -1.45 30.40 -13.08
CA SER A 314 -1.57 31.51 -12.12
C SER A 314 -2.38 31.17 -10.85
N ASP A 315 -3.38 30.29 -10.97
CA ASP A 315 -4.21 29.83 -9.84
C ASP A 315 -3.53 28.76 -8.96
N VAL A 316 -2.61 27.98 -9.54
CA VAL A 316 -1.92 26.86 -8.88
C VAL A 316 -1.17 27.28 -7.62
N PRO A 317 -0.31 28.33 -7.63
CA PRO A 317 0.41 28.74 -6.42
C PRO A 317 -0.55 29.25 -5.35
N ILE A 318 -1.64 29.93 -5.71
CA ILE A 318 -2.63 30.44 -4.76
C ILE A 318 -3.32 29.27 -4.03
N ILE A 319 -3.68 28.21 -4.76
CA ILE A 319 -4.24 26.99 -4.17
C ILE A 319 -3.20 26.29 -3.28
N GLY A 320 -1.93 26.25 -3.72
CA GLY A 320 -0.82 25.68 -2.96
C GLY A 320 -0.56 26.41 -1.65
N ILE A 321 -0.56 27.75 -1.65
CA ILE A 321 -0.41 28.57 -0.45
C ILE A 321 -1.58 28.33 0.51
N LYS A 322 -2.83 28.34 0.01
CA LYS A 322 -4.02 28.04 0.85
C LYS A 322 -3.95 26.64 1.45
N LYS A 323 -3.51 25.64 0.69
CA LYS A 323 -3.26 24.28 1.19
C LYS A 323 -2.23 24.28 2.31
N GLY A 324 -1.09 24.93 2.11
CA GLY A 324 -0.01 25.01 3.09
C GLY A 324 -0.45 25.66 4.40
N ILE A 325 -1.18 26.77 4.34
CA ILE A 325 -1.71 27.46 5.52
C ILE A 325 -2.70 26.56 6.28
N VAL A 326 -3.67 25.96 5.58
CA VAL A 326 -4.67 25.10 6.22
C VAL A 326 -4.03 23.85 6.83
N GLN A 327 -3.08 23.22 6.13
CA GLN A 327 -2.34 22.07 6.63
C GLN A 327 -1.50 22.45 7.86
N GLY A 328 -0.81 23.59 7.82
CA GLY A 328 -0.05 24.11 8.96
C GLY A 328 -0.92 24.34 10.20
N LEU A 329 -2.07 25.01 10.03
CA LEU A 329 -3.03 25.23 11.12
C LEU A 329 -3.57 23.92 11.71
N CYS A 330 -3.92 22.95 10.86
CA CYS A 330 -4.38 21.64 11.31
C CYS A 330 -3.29 20.85 12.06
N GLN A 331 -2.03 20.96 11.61
CA GLN A 331 -0.89 20.35 12.29
C GLN A 331 -0.63 20.97 13.67
N ILE A 332 -0.72 22.30 13.77
CA ILE A 332 -0.60 23.01 15.06
C ILE A 332 -1.69 22.54 16.02
N PHE A 333 -2.95 22.48 15.58
CA PHE A 333 -4.07 22.01 16.39
C PHE A 333 -3.86 20.56 16.87
N SER A 334 -3.40 19.67 16.00
CA SER A 334 -3.11 18.26 16.33
C SER A 334 -1.95 18.12 17.34
N ASN A 335 -0.90 18.95 17.20
CA ASN A 335 0.22 18.97 18.14
C ASN A 335 -0.20 19.52 19.51
N ILE A 336 -1.02 20.58 19.56
CA ILE A 336 -1.57 21.12 20.81
C ILE A 336 -2.46 20.08 21.51
N ALA A 337 -3.34 19.42 20.76
CA ALA A 337 -4.17 18.32 21.27
C ALA A 337 -3.33 17.22 21.93
N THR A 338 -2.23 16.82 21.27
CA THR A 338 -1.29 15.83 21.80
C THR A 338 -0.59 16.34 23.07
N GLY A 339 -0.22 17.62 23.12
CA GLY A 339 0.36 18.25 24.32
C GLY A 339 -0.62 18.30 25.50
N ILE A 340 -1.92 18.54 25.24
CA ILE A 340 -2.97 18.50 26.27
C ILE A 340 -3.12 17.08 26.82
N VAL A 341 -3.15 16.06 25.94
CA VAL A 341 -3.16 14.65 26.36
C VAL A 341 -1.95 14.33 27.24
N PHE A 342 -0.75 14.79 26.86
CA PHE A 342 0.46 14.58 27.64
C PHE A 342 0.37 15.21 29.03
N THR A 343 -0.10 16.45 29.10
CA THR A 343 -0.23 17.19 30.35
C THR A 343 -1.26 16.53 31.27
N ALA A 344 -2.41 16.14 30.73
CA ALA A 344 -3.46 15.45 31.47
C ALA A 344 -3.00 14.07 31.99
N ALA A 345 -2.28 13.31 31.15
CA ALA A 345 -1.74 12.00 31.52
C ALA A 345 -0.71 12.12 32.67
N LEU A 346 0.19 13.10 32.62
CA LEU A 346 1.16 13.33 33.69
C LEU A 346 0.51 13.85 34.96
N TRP A 347 -0.45 14.77 34.86
CA TRP A 347 -1.17 15.32 36.01
C TRP A 347 -1.96 14.23 36.77
N TYR A 348 -2.74 13.43 36.04
CA TYR A 348 -3.46 12.30 36.62
C TYR A 348 -2.50 11.19 37.10
N GLY A 349 -1.42 10.95 36.35
CA GLY A 349 -0.37 10.01 36.77
C GLY A 349 0.28 10.40 38.10
N GLN A 350 0.57 11.68 38.30
CA GLN A 350 1.09 12.19 39.58
C GLN A 350 0.09 11.99 40.72
N TYR A 351 -1.20 12.23 40.47
CA TYR A 351 -2.26 11.96 41.45
C TYR A 351 -2.31 10.48 41.84
N LEU A 352 -2.22 9.57 40.86
CA LEU A 352 -2.18 8.12 41.08
C LEU A 352 -0.95 7.67 41.88
N ILE A 353 0.22 8.26 41.62
CA ILE A 353 1.41 7.98 42.43
C ILE A 353 1.17 8.38 43.88
N LYS A 354 0.53 9.53 44.15
CA LYS A 354 0.30 9.99 45.53
C LYS A 354 -0.76 9.17 46.28
N THR A 355 -1.80 8.70 45.60
CA THR A 355 -2.90 7.95 46.23
C THR A 355 -2.68 6.44 46.25
N GLU A 356 -2.01 5.88 45.24
CA GLU A 356 -1.80 4.45 45.06
C GLU A 356 -0.30 4.11 44.92
N CYS A 357 0.50 4.57 45.89
CA CYS A 357 1.97 4.38 45.95
C CYS A 357 2.43 2.91 45.80
N GLN A 358 1.60 1.94 46.19
CA GLN A 358 1.94 0.51 46.09
C GLN A 358 1.79 -0.03 44.65
N THR A 359 0.87 0.56 43.87
CA THR A 359 0.49 0.03 42.55
C THR A 359 1.22 0.78 41.44
N TYR A 360 1.41 2.09 41.58
CA TYR A 360 1.99 2.97 40.57
C TYR A 360 3.37 3.49 40.99
N SER A 361 4.36 3.29 40.11
CA SER A 361 5.71 3.86 40.21
C SER A 361 5.95 4.86 39.08
N ALA A 362 6.91 5.76 39.25
CA ALA A 362 7.33 6.71 38.22
C ALA A 362 7.74 6.02 36.91
N GLY A 363 8.44 4.88 36.97
CA GLY A 363 8.81 4.12 35.78
C GLY A 363 7.59 3.52 35.06
N LYS A 364 6.60 3.00 35.80
CA LYS A 364 5.32 2.52 35.23
C LYS A 364 4.60 3.63 34.47
N LEU A 365 4.52 4.84 35.02
CA LEU A 365 3.85 5.96 34.35
C LEU A 365 4.51 6.31 33.01
N VAL A 366 5.83 6.51 33.01
CA VAL A 366 6.60 6.88 31.81
C VAL A 366 6.42 5.82 30.72
N VAL A 367 6.46 4.55 31.10
CA VAL A 367 6.35 3.43 30.18
C VAL A 367 4.94 3.23 29.62
N ILE A 368 3.90 3.39 30.44
CA ILE A 368 2.51 3.39 29.96
C ILE A 368 2.30 4.53 28.96
N PHE A 369 2.84 5.71 29.26
CA PHE A 369 2.77 6.87 28.37
C PHE A 369 3.48 6.62 27.03
N ILE A 370 4.74 6.16 27.06
CA ILE A 370 5.50 5.83 25.85
C ILE A 370 4.79 4.74 25.04
N ALA A 371 4.21 3.73 25.69
CA ALA A 371 3.42 2.69 25.03
C ALA A 371 2.23 3.29 24.27
N CYS A 372 1.43 4.14 24.93
CA CYS A 372 0.29 4.80 24.30
C CYS A 372 0.68 5.71 23.12
N LEU A 373 1.75 6.49 23.25
CA LEU A 373 2.27 7.30 22.14
C LEU A 373 2.66 6.44 20.94
N ASN A 374 3.34 5.31 21.21
CA ASN A 374 3.75 4.39 20.17
C ASN A 374 2.56 3.73 19.48
N THR A 375 1.47 3.44 20.19
CA THR A 375 0.23 2.94 19.59
C THR A 375 -0.32 3.93 18.57
N THR A 376 -0.43 5.22 18.92
CA THR A 376 -0.89 6.28 17.99
C THR A 376 0.07 6.46 16.82
N TRP A 377 1.38 6.41 17.06
CA TRP A 377 2.39 6.51 16.00
C TRP A 377 2.29 5.33 15.02
N CYS A 378 2.12 4.10 15.51
CA CYS A 378 1.94 2.93 14.65
C CYS A 378 0.66 3.05 13.81
N LEU A 379 -0.45 3.53 14.38
CA LEU A 379 -1.70 3.75 13.66
C LEU A 379 -1.50 4.69 12.47
N ASN A 380 -0.76 5.79 12.66
CA ASN A 380 -0.45 6.74 11.59
C ASN A 380 0.43 6.12 10.48
N GLN A 381 1.38 5.26 10.84
CA GLN A 381 2.29 4.61 9.89
C GLN A 381 1.66 3.41 9.17
N ILE A 382 0.54 2.86 9.65
CA ILE A 382 -0.21 1.80 8.98
C ILE A 382 -0.92 2.34 7.72
N VAL A 383 -1.38 3.59 7.74
CA VAL A 383 -2.20 4.17 6.66
C VAL A 383 -1.51 4.13 5.28
N PRO A 384 -0.24 4.54 5.11
CA PRO A 384 0.44 4.43 3.82
C PRO A 384 0.57 2.98 3.31
N SER A 385 0.67 2.00 4.21
CA SER A 385 0.73 0.59 3.83
C SER A 385 -0.61 0.11 3.27
N LEU A 386 -1.72 0.56 3.86
CA LEU A 386 -3.07 0.28 3.35
C LEU A 386 -3.31 0.90 1.96
N GLU A 387 -2.83 2.12 1.72
CA GLU A 387 -2.89 2.76 0.41
C GLU A 387 -2.14 1.93 -0.66
N LYS A 388 -0.96 1.41 -0.33
CA LYS A 388 -0.21 0.54 -1.24
C LYS A 388 -0.89 -0.79 -1.53
N PHE A 389 -1.61 -1.38 -0.57
CA PHE A 389 -2.45 -2.55 -0.86
C PHE A 389 -3.60 -2.21 -1.79
N ALA A 390 -4.24 -1.06 -1.61
CA ALA A 390 -5.32 -0.61 -2.49
C ALA A 390 -4.80 -0.43 -3.93
N ASP A 391 -3.67 0.26 -4.10
CA ASP A 391 -3.00 0.42 -5.39
C ASP A 391 -2.66 -0.95 -6.03
N ALA A 392 -2.11 -1.88 -5.23
CA ALA A 392 -1.77 -3.21 -5.71
C ALA A 392 -3.00 -4.04 -6.14
N THR A 393 -4.11 -3.97 -5.40
CA THR A 393 -5.37 -4.63 -5.80
C THR A 393 -5.96 -4.03 -7.09
N ALA A 394 -5.87 -2.71 -7.25
CA ALA A 394 -6.40 -2.00 -8.42
C ALA A 394 -5.57 -2.26 -9.68
N SER A 395 -4.23 -2.24 -9.59
CA SER A 395 -3.35 -2.63 -10.71
C SER A 395 -3.41 -4.13 -10.98
N GLY A 396 -3.54 -4.95 -9.93
CA GLY A 396 -3.67 -6.40 -10.01
C GLY A 396 -4.88 -6.87 -10.79
N SER A 397 -6.04 -6.23 -10.61
CA SER A 397 -7.30 -6.66 -11.26
C SER A 397 -7.17 -6.62 -12.77
N TRP A 398 -6.67 -5.51 -13.30
CA TRP A 398 -6.45 -5.30 -14.73
C TRP A 398 -5.37 -6.23 -15.30
N ILE A 399 -4.26 -6.44 -14.57
CA ILE A 399 -3.19 -7.35 -14.99
C ILE A 399 -3.68 -8.80 -15.00
N PHE A 400 -4.40 -9.23 -13.98
CA PHE A 400 -4.90 -10.60 -13.91
C PHE A 400 -6.02 -10.87 -14.89
N GLU A 401 -6.89 -9.89 -15.17
CA GLU A 401 -7.84 -9.96 -16.26
C GLU A 401 -7.13 -10.10 -17.61
N THR A 402 -6.07 -9.30 -17.84
CA THR A 402 -5.27 -9.40 -19.06
C THR A 402 -4.58 -10.75 -19.19
N ILE A 403 -4.09 -11.34 -18.09
CA ILE A 403 -3.50 -12.70 -18.08
C ILE A 403 -4.57 -13.79 -18.28
N ALA A 404 -5.78 -13.59 -17.76
CA ALA A 404 -6.88 -14.55 -17.87
C ALA A 404 -7.60 -14.47 -19.24
N ARG A 405 -7.50 -13.33 -19.94
CA ARG A 405 -8.10 -13.14 -21.27
C ARG A 405 -7.51 -14.15 -22.25
N GLN A 406 -8.40 -14.96 -22.83
CA GLN A 406 -8.10 -15.84 -23.96
C GLN A 406 -8.37 -15.09 -25.26
N SER A 407 -7.41 -15.14 -26.18
CA SER A 407 -7.57 -14.56 -27.52
C SER A 407 -8.55 -15.39 -28.35
N LYS A 408 -9.45 -14.73 -29.09
CA LYS A 408 -10.33 -15.42 -30.04
C LYS A 408 -9.55 -16.03 -31.21
N ILE A 409 -8.46 -15.36 -31.60
CA ILE A 409 -7.53 -15.80 -32.64
C ILE A 409 -6.19 -15.99 -31.94
N ASP A 410 -5.95 -17.23 -31.49
CA ASP A 410 -4.82 -17.56 -30.63
C ASP A 410 -3.67 -18.15 -31.46
N ALA A 411 -2.65 -17.33 -31.72
CA ALA A 411 -1.46 -17.76 -32.46
C ALA A 411 -0.53 -18.70 -31.65
N SER A 412 -0.79 -18.92 -30.36
CA SER A 412 0.00 -19.87 -29.57
C SER A 412 -0.35 -21.33 -29.87
N ARG A 413 -1.53 -21.58 -30.44
CA ARG A 413 -2.05 -22.91 -30.75
C ARG A 413 -1.60 -23.37 -32.14
N VAL A 414 -0.29 -23.47 -32.33
CA VAL A 414 0.32 -23.81 -33.62
C VAL A 414 -0.09 -25.20 -34.13
N ASP A 415 -0.49 -26.09 -33.23
CA ASP A 415 -0.93 -27.45 -33.57
C ASP A 415 -2.44 -27.57 -33.82
N GLU A 416 -3.21 -26.51 -33.53
CA GLU A 416 -4.62 -26.45 -33.89
C GLU A 416 -4.76 -25.83 -35.29
N GLY A 417 -5.36 -26.58 -36.21
CA GLY A 417 -5.56 -26.15 -37.59
C GLY A 417 -4.91 -27.10 -38.61
N GLU A 418 -5.29 -26.91 -39.88
CA GLU A 418 -4.83 -27.78 -40.96
C GLU A 418 -3.47 -27.31 -41.49
N LYS A 419 -2.41 -28.11 -41.27
CA LYS A 419 -1.07 -27.87 -41.83
C LYS A 419 -0.97 -28.54 -43.20
N ARG A 420 -1.24 -27.79 -44.26
CA ARG A 420 -1.14 -28.30 -45.64
C ARG A 420 0.30 -28.24 -46.15
N ALA A 421 0.80 -29.37 -46.69
CA ALA A 421 2.14 -29.45 -47.29
C ALA A 421 2.26 -28.66 -48.61
N SER A 422 1.15 -28.50 -49.33
CA SER A 422 1.06 -27.73 -50.57
C SER A 422 -0.29 -27.04 -50.68
N PHE A 423 -0.32 -25.84 -51.27
CA PHE A 423 -1.55 -25.10 -51.57
C PHE A 423 -1.46 -24.50 -52.97
N ASN A 424 -2.59 -24.50 -53.71
CA ASN A 424 -2.64 -23.97 -55.08
C ASN A 424 -2.49 -22.44 -55.14
N GLY A 425 -2.72 -21.71 -54.05
CA GLY A 425 -2.54 -20.25 -54.01
C GLY A 425 -3.68 -19.44 -54.65
N GLU A 426 -4.81 -20.07 -55.00
CA GLU A 426 -6.04 -19.36 -55.36
C GLU A 426 -6.71 -18.79 -54.10
N ILE A 427 -7.07 -17.50 -54.12
CA ILE A 427 -7.71 -16.81 -52.98
C ILE A 427 -9.12 -16.38 -53.41
N LYS A 428 -10.13 -16.76 -52.64
CA LYS A 428 -11.53 -16.33 -52.84
C LYS A 428 -12.04 -15.59 -51.60
N LEU A 429 -12.64 -14.44 -51.83
CA LEU A 429 -13.42 -13.67 -50.86
C LEU A 429 -14.88 -13.77 -51.30
N GLU A 430 -15.73 -14.33 -50.45
CA GLU A 430 -17.15 -14.56 -50.76
C GLU A 430 -18.04 -13.84 -49.74
N ASN A 431 -18.85 -12.89 -50.22
CA ASN A 431 -19.79 -12.07 -49.45
C ASN A 431 -19.19 -11.50 -48.16
N VAL A 432 -17.94 -11.02 -48.24
CA VAL A 432 -17.20 -10.57 -47.07
C VAL A 432 -17.78 -9.26 -46.56
N ARG A 433 -18.09 -9.26 -45.26
CA ARG A 433 -18.51 -8.08 -44.50
C ARG A 433 -17.53 -7.88 -43.35
N PHE A 434 -17.03 -6.66 -43.18
CA PHE A 434 -16.04 -6.37 -42.14
C PHE A 434 -16.29 -5.01 -41.49
N THR A 435 -16.06 -4.96 -40.18
CA THR A 435 -16.18 -3.75 -39.36
C THR A 435 -15.09 -3.80 -38.29
N TYR A 436 -14.32 -2.73 -38.15
CA TYR A 436 -13.30 -2.67 -37.10
C TYR A 436 -13.96 -2.66 -35.72
N PRO A 437 -13.48 -3.48 -34.76
CA PRO A 437 -14.04 -3.53 -33.41
C PRO A 437 -13.98 -2.19 -32.67
N ALA A 438 -12.97 -1.36 -32.96
CA ALA A 438 -12.85 -0.01 -32.41
C ALA A 438 -13.92 0.98 -32.96
N ARG A 439 -14.57 0.66 -34.09
CA ARG A 439 -15.61 1.48 -34.73
C ARG A 439 -16.80 0.62 -35.18
N PRO A 440 -17.55 0.02 -34.25
CA PRO A 440 -18.58 -0.98 -34.56
C PRO A 440 -19.76 -0.42 -35.38
N LYS A 441 -19.97 0.91 -35.36
CA LYS A 441 -21.05 1.58 -36.10
C LYS A 441 -20.69 1.91 -37.55
N GLN A 442 -19.44 1.69 -37.97
CA GLN A 442 -18.96 2.07 -39.30
C GLN A 442 -18.50 0.83 -40.08
N PRO A 443 -19.41 0.15 -40.81
CA PRO A 443 -19.04 -0.97 -41.66
C PRO A 443 -18.11 -0.50 -42.78
N ILE A 444 -16.99 -1.23 -42.98
CA ILE A 444 -15.97 -0.90 -43.98
C ILE A 444 -16.21 -1.71 -45.25
N LEU A 445 -16.19 -3.04 -45.15
CA LEU A 445 -16.47 -3.91 -46.29
C LEU A 445 -17.92 -4.36 -46.25
N GLN A 446 -18.62 -4.21 -47.37
CA GLN A 446 -20.04 -4.55 -47.51
C GLN A 446 -20.24 -5.48 -48.70
N ASN A 447 -20.37 -6.78 -48.45
CA ASN A 447 -20.64 -7.83 -49.44
C ASN A 447 -19.60 -7.89 -50.58
N ILE A 448 -18.30 -7.89 -50.24
CA ILE A 448 -17.23 -8.01 -51.23
C ILE A 448 -17.15 -9.45 -51.75
N ASN A 449 -17.12 -9.61 -53.07
CA ASN A 449 -16.82 -10.85 -53.77
C ASN A 449 -15.60 -10.64 -54.67
N LEU A 450 -14.52 -11.40 -54.47
CA LEU A 450 -13.28 -11.29 -55.25
C LEU A 450 -12.63 -12.66 -55.40
N THR A 451 -12.16 -12.98 -56.60
CA THR A 451 -11.37 -14.20 -56.88
C THR A 451 -10.01 -13.80 -57.43
N ILE A 452 -8.94 -14.27 -56.78
CA ILE A 452 -7.54 -14.06 -57.17
C ILE A 452 -6.99 -15.43 -57.62
N PRO A 453 -6.79 -15.63 -58.93
CA PRO A 453 -6.26 -16.89 -59.46
C PRO A 453 -4.78 -17.10 -59.08
N SER A 454 -4.39 -18.37 -58.97
CA SER A 454 -3.02 -18.77 -58.64
C SER A 454 -1.98 -18.19 -59.62
N GLY A 455 -0.85 -17.72 -59.07
CA GLY A 455 0.28 -17.22 -59.84
C GLY A 455 0.03 -15.89 -60.56
N LYS A 456 -1.12 -15.23 -60.33
CA LYS A 456 -1.44 -13.92 -60.89
C LYS A 456 -1.31 -12.82 -59.84
N THR A 457 -0.91 -11.64 -60.31
CA THR A 457 -0.92 -10.40 -59.53
C THR A 457 -2.20 -9.63 -59.82
N VAL A 458 -2.90 -9.20 -58.78
CA VAL A 458 -4.11 -8.38 -58.87
C VAL A 458 -3.85 -7.03 -58.21
N ALA A 459 -4.32 -5.95 -58.81
CA ALA A 459 -4.24 -4.61 -58.24
C ALA A 459 -5.62 -4.17 -57.74
N LEU A 460 -5.69 -3.73 -56.47
CA LEU A 460 -6.89 -3.13 -55.88
C LEU A 460 -6.78 -1.60 -56.00
N VAL A 461 -7.76 -0.98 -56.66
CA VAL A 461 -7.83 0.48 -56.85
C VAL A 461 -9.15 1.01 -56.30
N GLY A 462 -9.12 2.21 -55.73
CA GLY A 462 -10.30 2.83 -55.13
C GLY A 462 -9.99 4.18 -54.51
N HIS A 463 -11.04 4.90 -54.10
CA HIS A 463 -10.91 6.15 -53.35
C HIS A 463 -10.50 5.87 -51.89
N SER A 464 -10.00 6.88 -51.17
CA SER A 464 -9.65 6.72 -49.75
C SER A 464 -10.85 6.22 -48.93
N GLY A 465 -10.63 5.22 -48.07
CA GLY A 465 -11.64 4.66 -47.17
C GLY A 465 -12.60 3.61 -47.76
N CYS A 466 -12.37 3.11 -48.98
CA CYS A 466 -13.22 2.08 -49.59
C CYS A 466 -12.97 0.64 -49.10
N GLY A 467 -11.94 0.43 -48.28
CA GLY A 467 -11.42 -0.88 -47.87
C GLY A 467 -9.91 -0.83 -47.72
#